data_AF-A0A4R5AN58-F1
#
_entry.id   AF-A0A4R5AN58-F1
#
_cell.length_a   1.000
_cell.length_b   1.000
_cell.length_c   1.000
_cell.angle_alpha   90.00
_cell.angle_beta   90.00
_cell.angle_gamma   90.00
#
_symmetry.space_group_name_H-M   'P 1'
#
loop_
_entity.id
_entity.type
_entity.pdbx_description
1 polymer ?
#
loop_
_entity_poly.entity_id
_entity_poly.type
_entity_poly.pdbx_seq_one_letter_code
_entity_poly.pdbx_strand_id
1 'polypeptide(L)'
;MGERPIRAAVQSLTSLRTAAGADFRALRAAVVGRAEAAVRAAAAVAAVGPAVAELARPMATVADEAAEATLHALDAEVGRLLALLHDTPPPGRRPPFVAPSPSVAGGPPVPVPGLAPEPELTDGVRYAEHPLTPPAAVGAGFARQGSISDCHLVAALCAVADRAPWLLPAVSAGDDAVLVDVPGRRYRLRPTLPVDAGGGRLAYAHSPDGSTLVPYVEKAFAVYGGGYTALGRGGLPVEALYWLTGRPSYLLRVPKAGDDIVAALVESGQPAVACSRPFDDDRSGAAAALRYRLAPVAHAYAVHGLDAERRVLLHNPWGRRHPRPVPLDVFRDLFTRIDWCETDDDD
;
A
#
# COMPACT_ATOMS: atom_id res chain seq x y z
N MET A 1 -4.41 0.30 -15.63
CA MET A 1 -5.78 0.01 -15.18
C MET A 1 -6.15 0.69 -13.86
N GLY A 2 -5.24 0.91 -12.90
CA GLY A 2 -5.56 1.52 -11.59
C GLY A 2 -6.11 2.96 -11.56
N GLU A 3 -6.04 3.73 -12.65
CA GLU A 3 -6.68 5.06 -12.68
C GLU A 3 -8.20 5.00 -12.83
N ARG A 4 -8.73 3.97 -13.51
CA ARG A 4 -10.17 3.88 -13.82
C ARG A 4 -11.06 3.78 -12.57
N PRO A 5 -10.73 2.94 -11.58
CA PRO A 5 -11.51 2.81 -10.34
C PRO A 5 -11.45 4.07 -9.50
N ILE A 6 -10.27 4.70 -9.38
CA ILE A 6 -10.13 5.93 -8.59
C ILE A 6 -10.86 7.08 -9.28
N ARG A 7 -10.78 7.20 -10.62
CA ARG A 7 -11.60 8.16 -11.38
C ARG A 7 -13.10 7.89 -11.21
N ALA A 8 -13.53 6.62 -11.24
CA ALA A 8 -14.92 6.25 -11.00
C ALA A 8 -15.37 6.57 -9.58
N ALA A 9 -14.51 6.39 -8.57
CA ALA A 9 -14.76 6.74 -7.18
C ALA A 9 -14.84 8.26 -6.99
N VAL A 10 -13.91 9.03 -7.58
CA VAL A 10 -13.94 10.50 -7.61
C VAL A 10 -15.23 10.99 -8.28
N GLN A 11 -15.60 10.41 -9.43
CA GLN A 11 -16.84 10.75 -10.13
C GLN A 11 -18.07 10.43 -9.27
N SER A 12 -18.10 9.25 -8.64
CA SER A 12 -19.22 8.84 -7.76
C SER A 12 -19.35 9.74 -6.53
N LEU A 13 -18.24 10.13 -5.89
CA LEU A 13 -18.26 11.07 -4.77
C LEU A 13 -18.64 12.49 -5.20
N THR A 14 -18.23 12.91 -6.39
CA THR A 14 -18.65 14.20 -6.97
C THR A 14 -20.15 14.21 -7.24
N SER A 15 -20.70 13.10 -7.77
CA SER A 15 -22.14 12.93 -7.94
C SER A 15 -22.87 12.89 -6.60
N LEU A 16 -22.36 12.15 -5.61
CA LEU A 16 -22.94 12.10 -4.25
C LEU A 16 -22.95 13.47 -3.60
N ARG A 17 -21.85 14.24 -3.70
CA ARG A 17 -21.75 15.62 -3.22
C ARG A 17 -22.82 16.51 -3.86
N THR A 18 -23.01 16.37 -5.17
CA THR A 18 -24.02 17.13 -5.90
C THR A 18 -25.44 16.79 -5.43
N ALA A 19 -25.75 15.50 -5.27
CA ALA A 19 -27.03 15.03 -4.77
C ALA A 19 -27.29 15.48 -3.32
N ALA A 20 -26.33 15.27 -2.42
CA ALA A 20 -26.41 15.72 -1.03
C ALA A 20 -26.61 17.25 -0.94
N GLY A 21 -25.91 18.03 -1.77
CA GLY A 21 -26.11 19.47 -1.86
C GLY A 21 -27.52 19.87 -2.32
N ALA A 22 -28.15 19.08 -3.20
CA ALA A 22 -29.54 19.30 -3.60
C ALA A 22 -30.52 18.97 -2.46
N ASP A 23 -30.31 17.85 -1.77
CA ASP A 23 -31.14 17.42 -0.64
C ASP A 23 -31.06 18.41 0.54
N PHE A 24 -29.85 18.91 0.86
CA PHE A 24 -29.69 19.94 1.89
C PHE A 24 -30.39 21.25 1.53
N ARG A 25 -30.34 21.69 0.26
CA ARG A 25 -31.11 22.86 -0.19
C ARG A 25 -32.62 22.63 -0.06
N ALA A 26 -33.12 21.45 -0.40
CA ALA A 26 -34.52 21.10 -0.26
C ALA A 26 -34.96 21.08 1.21
N LEU A 27 -34.15 20.46 2.09
CA LEU A 27 -34.37 20.44 3.53
C LEU A 27 -34.42 21.86 4.10
N ARG A 28 -33.45 22.71 3.74
CA ARG A 28 -33.41 24.12 4.15
C ARG A 28 -34.66 24.87 3.71
N ALA A 29 -35.07 24.73 2.45
CA ALA A 29 -36.30 25.36 1.95
C ALA A 29 -37.54 24.89 2.73
N ALA A 30 -37.63 23.61 3.08
CA ALA A 30 -38.71 23.07 3.89
C ALA A 30 -38.68 23.60 5.33
N VAL A 31 -37.51 23.71 5.96
CA VAL A 31 -37.34 24.25 7.32
C VAL A 31 -37.74 25.73 7.35
N VAL A 32 -37.25 26.54 6.40
CA VAL A 32 -37.62 27.96 6.28
C VAL A 32 -39.11 28.12 6.01
N GLY A 33 -39.68 27.33 5.09
CA GLY A 33 -41.11 27.38 4.79
C GLY A 33 -42.00 27.03 6.00
N ARG A 34 -41.61 26.03 6.80
CA ARG A 34 -42.30 25.69 8.05
C ARG A 34 -42.16 26.78 9.09
N ALA A 35 -40.96 27.37 9.22
CA ALA A 35 -40.71 28.49 10.12
C ALA A 35 -41.60 29.69 9.78
N GLU A 36 -41.66 30.09 8.51
CA GLU A 36 -42.53 31.18 8.05
C GLU A 36 -44.01 30.87 8.28
N ALA A 37 -44.46 29.63 8.01
CA ALA A 37 -45.83 29.21 8.27
C ALA A 37 -46.16 29.28 9.77
N ALA A 38 -45.24 28.85 10.63
CA ALA A 38 -45.38 28.95 12.08
C ALA A 38 -45.44 30.41 12.54
N VAL A 39 -44.60 31.30 11.99
CA VAL A 39 -44.65 32.73 12.27
C VAL A 39 -45.97 33.36 11.82
N ARG A 40 -46.48 33.02 10.62
CA ARG A 40 -47.80 33.47 10.15
C ARG A 40 -48.94 32.99 11.04
N ALA A 41 -48.91 31.72 11.47
CA ALA A 41 -49.89 31.17 12.39
C ALA A 41 -49.82 31.83 13.78
N ALA A 42 -48.61 32.08 14.29
CA ALA A 42 -48.39 32.77 15.55
C ALA A 42 -48.78 34.25 15.49
N ALA A 43 -48.63 34.92 14.34
CA ALA A 43 -49.09 36.29 14.15
C ALA A 43 -50.63 36.41 14.13
N ALA A 44 -51.32 35.35 13.69
CA ALA A 44 -52.79 35.28 13.76
C ALA A 44 -53.31 35.10 15.20
N VAL A 45 -52.47 34.61 16.12
CA VAL A 45 -52.77 34.47 17.55
C VAL A 45 -52.03 35.58 18.29
N ALA A 46 -52.69 36.73 18.48
CA ALA A 46 -52.15 38.06 18.81
C ALA A 46 -51.13 38.21 19.99
N ALA A 47 -50.66 37.14 20.63
CA ALA A 47 -49.77 37.17 21.79
C ALA A 47 -48.45 36.37 21.66
N VAL A 48 -48.15 35.66 20.55
CA VAL A 48 -46.99 34.73 20.50
C VAL A 48 -45.98 34.98 19.35
N GLY A 49 -46.24 35.95 18.47
CA GLY A 49 -45.49 36.18 17.22
C GLY A 49 -43.96 36.28 17.30
N PRO A 50 -43.34 37.00 18.27
CA PRO A 50 -41.89 37.22 18.29
C PRO A 50 -41.07 35.99 18.69
N ALA A 51 -41.54 35.22 19.68
CA ALA A 51 -40.78 34.12 20.28
C ALA A 51 -40.61 32.92 19.33
N VAL A 52 -41.59 32.67 18.46
CA VAL A 52 -41.56 31.57 17.48
C VAL A 52 -40.58 31.85 16.34
N ALA A 53 -40.47 33.11 15.90
CA ALA A 53 -39.49 33.53 14.90
C ALA A 53 -38.05 33.42 15.43
N GLU A 54 -37.85 33.69 16.72
CA GLU A 54 -36.54 33.57 17.38
C GLU A 54 -36.08 32.10 17.51
N LEU A 55 -37.00 31.16 17.74
CA LEU A 55 -36.73 29.72 17.82
C LEU A 55 -36.43 29.05 16.46
N ALA A 56 -36.91 29.63 15.36
CA ALA A 56 -36.73 29.06 14.03
C ALA A 56 -35.36 29.37 13.38
N ARG A 57 -34.75 30.52 13.71
CA ARG A 57 -33.39 30.86 13.25
C ARG A 57 -32.35 29.82 13.66
N PRO A 58 -32.30 29.34 14.91
CA PRO A 58 -31.38 28.29 15.35
C PRO A 58 -31.46 27.01 14.51
N MET A 59 -32.67 26.58 14.13
CA MET A 59 -32.85 25.33 13.38
C MET A 59 -32.34 25.41 11.95
N ALA A 60 -32.55 26.56 11.27
CA ALA A 60 -32.00 26.78 9.94
C ALA A 60 -30.46 26.87 9.97
N THR A 61 -29.91 27.54 10.98
CA THR A 61 -28.46 27.60 11.19
C THR A 61 -27.85 26.23 11.46
N VAL A 62 -28.45 25.42 12.35
CA VAL A 62 -27.97 24.04 12.62
C VAL A 62 -28.03 23.17 11.37
N ALA A 63 -29.07 23.31 10.55
CA ALA A 63 -29.18 22.57 9.28
C ALA A 63 -28.10 23.02 8.26
N ASP A 64 -27.84 24.33 8.17
CA ASP A 64 -26.79 24.89 7.30
C ASP A 64 -25.40 24.43 7.75
N GLU A 65 -25.10 24.45 9.06
CA GLU A 65 -23.83 23.97 9.64
C GLU A 65 -23.62 22.46 9.40
N ALA A 66 -24.65 21.64 9.60
CA ALA A 66 -24.56 20.20 9.35
C ALA A 66 -24.35 19.87 7.87
N ALA A 67 -25.00 20.63 6.97
CA ALA A 67 -24.82 20.51 5.53
C ALA A 67 -23.39 20.89 5.13
N GLU A 68 -22.87 22.00 5.63
CA GLU A 68 -21.51 22.46 5.37
C GLU A 68 -20.47 21.44 5.84
N ALA A 69 -20.60 20.94 7.08
CA ALA A 69 -19.71 19.92 7.62
C ALA A 69 -19.70 18.63 6.77
N THR A 70 -20.88 18.20 6.31
CA THR A 70 -21.01 17.01 5.45
C THR A 70 -20.36 17.21 4.08
N LEU A 71 -20.62 18.35 3.44
CA LEU A 71 -20.02 18.68 2.14
C LEU A 71 -18.49 18.82 2.25
N HIS A 72 -17.99 19.43 3.33
CA HIS A 72 -16.57 19.54 3.60
C HIS A 72 -15.90 18.17 3.77
N ALA A 73 -16.56 17.23 4.47
CA ALA A 73 -16.05 15.86 4.63
C ALA A 73 -15.97 15.11 3.28
N LEU A 74 -16.95 15.31 2.39
CA LEU A 74 -16.94 14.77 1.04
C LEU A 74 -15.81 15.37 0.20
N ASP A 75 -15.64 16.69 0.25
CA ASP A 75 -14.55 17.40 -0.47
C ASP A 75 -13.17 16.93 0.01
N ALA A 76 -13.00 16.72 1.31
CA ALA A 76 -11.77 16.17 1.87
C ALA A 76 -11.49 14.73 1.39
N GLU A 77 -12.53 13.89 1.25
CA GLU A 77 -12.36 12.53 0.71
C GLU A 77 -12.03 12.53 -0.79
N VAL A 78 -12.70 13.38 -1.58
CA VAL A 78 -12.37 13.57 -3.00
C VAL A 78 -10.91 14.01 -3.16
N GLY A 79 -10.47 14.98 -2.36
CA GLY A 79 -9.07 15.42 -2.33
C GLY A 79 -8.11 14.28 -1.98
N ARG A 80 -8.43 13.45 -0.99
CA ARG A 80 -7.63 12.26 -0.63
C ARG A 80 -7.51 11.25 -1.78
N LEU A 81 -8.58 11.02 -2.54
CA LEU A 81 -8.57 10.09 -3.67
C LEU A 81 -7.83 10.67 -4.89
N LEU A 82 -7.97 11.97 -5.14
CA LEU A 82 -7.20 12.64 -6.19
C LEU A 82 -5.70 12.62 -5.89
N ALA A 83 -5.30 12.78 -4.63
CA ALA A 83 -3.90 12.63 -4.23
C ALA A 83 -3.38 11.20 -4.51
N LEU A 84 -4.19 10.16 -4.29
CA LEU A 84 -3.82 8.80 -4.67
C LEU A 84 -3.61 8.64 -6.17
N LEU A 85 -4.41 9.30 -7.01
CA LEU A 85 -4.19 9.30 -8.47
C LEU A 85 -2.87 9.94 -8.88
N HIS A 86 -2.46 11.00 -8.19
CA HIS A 86 -1.20 11.69 -8.49
C HIS A 86 0.03 10.94 -7.96
N ASP A 87 -0.11 10.21 -6.86
CA ASP A 87 0.96 9.42 -6.25
C ASP A 87 1.09 8.00 -6.84
N THR A 88 0.15 7.56 -7.68
CA THR A 88 0.21 6.22 -8.30
C THR A 88 1.00 6.28 -9.61
N PRO A 89 2.11 5.53 -9.76
CA PRO A 89 2.83 5.44 -11.02
C PRO A 89 1.91 4.98 -12.16
N PRO A 90 2.07 5.50 -13.39
CA PRO A 90 1.21 5.14 -14.51
C PRO A 90 1.26 3.63 -14.74
N PRO A 91 0.10 2.96 -14.88
CA PRO A 91 0.06 1.51 -15.00
C PRO A 91 0.64 1.08 -16.35
N GLY A 92 1.88 0.60 -16.34
CA GLY A 92 2.47 -0.12 -17.45
C GLY A 92 1.61 -1.33 -17.83
N ARG A 93 1.45 -1.57 -19.12
CA ARG A 93 0.86 -2.80 -19.67
C ARG A 93 1.48 -4.00 -18.97
N ARG A 94 0.66 -4.86 -18.35
CA ARG A 94 1.07 -6.22 -17.99
C ARG A 94 1.55 -6.90 -19.28
N PRO A 95 2.84 -7.26 -19.40
CA PRO A 95 3.23 -8.24 -20.40
C PRO A 95 2.54 -9.57 -20.03
N PRO A 96 2.24 -10.45 -20.99
CA PRO A 96 2.06 -11.85 -20.67
C PRO A 96 3.37 -12.31 -20.00
N PHE A 97 3.33 -12.56 -18.69
CA PHE A 97 4.43 -13.21 -17.99
C PHE A 97 4.51 -14.63 -18.55
N VAL A 98 5.40 -14.82 -19.52
CA VAL A 98 6.20 -16.03 -19.54
C VAL A 98 7.10 -15.85 -18.32
N ALA A 99 6.78 -16.54 -17.21
CA ALA A 99 7.78 -16.73 -16.17
C ALA A 99 9.09 -17.10 -16.90
N PRO A 100 10.23 -16.43 -16.64
CA PRO A 100 11.47 -16.87 -17.24
C PRO A 100 11.52 -18.38 -17.03
N SER A 101 11.52 -19.14 -18.13
CA SER A 101 11.54 -20.59 -18.07
C SER A 101 12.58 -20.93 -17.02
N PRO A 102 12.28 -21.78 -16.01
CA PRO A 102 13.33 -22.26 -15.11
C PRO A 102 14.43 -22.71 -16.05
N SER A 103 15.59 -22.05 -15.99
CA SER A 103 16.69 -22.40 -16.87
C SER A 103 16.96 -23.85 -16.57
N VAL A 104 16.58 -24.70 -17.52
CA VAL A 104 16.86 -26.12 -17.53
C VAL A 104 18.37 -26.22 -17.32
N ALA A 105 18.78 -26.64 -16.12
CA ALA A 105 20.15 -27.03 -15.79
C ALA A 105 21.25 -26.09 -16.36
N GLY A 106 21.03 -24.78 -16.29
CA GLY A 106 22.03 -23.75 -16.55
C GLY A 106 21.97 -22.81 -15.38
N GLY A 107 22.90 -22.98 -14.43
CA GLY A 107 22.95 -22.17 -13.21
C GLY A 107 22.92 -20.67 -13.52
N PRO A 108 22.46 -19.85 -12.56
CA PRO A 108 22.46 -18.40 -12.75
C PRO A 108 23.86 -17.91 -13.14
N PRO A 109 23.96 -16.85 -13.96
CA PRO A 109 25.26 -16.30 -14.33
C PRO A 109 26.09 -16.09 -13.07
N VAL A 110 27.25 -16.75 -13.02
CA VAL A 110 28.27 -16.56 -11.99
C VAL A 110 28.52 -15.06 -11.91
N PRO A 111 28.53 -14.43 -10.71
CA PRO A 111 28.76 -13.00 -10.59
C PRO A 111 30.02 -12.63 -11.37
N VAL A 112 29.88 -11.73 -12.35
CA VAL A 112 31.03 -11.25 -13.09
C VAL A 112 31.93 -10.53 -12.08
N PRO A 113 33.22 -10.90 -11.96
CA PRO A 113 34.15 -10.18 -11.12
C PRO A 113 34.16 -8.71 -11.55
N GLY A 114 33.65 -7.81 -10.71
CA GLY A 114 33.60 -6.40 -11.04
C GLY A 114 32.44 -5.65 -10.39
N LEU A 115 32.44 -4.34 -10.61
CA LEU A 115 31.39 -3.43 -10.20
C LEU A 115 30.17 -3.63 -11.09
N ALA A 116 29.01 -3.89 -10.48
CA ALA A 116 27.76 -3.99 -11.22
C ALA A 116 27.43 -2.65 -11.90
N PRO A 117 26.87 -2.67 -13.12
CA PRO A 117 26.36 -1.46 -13.75
C PRO A 117 25.23 -0.88 -12.90
N GLU A 118 25.10 0.45 -12.89
CA GLU A 118 23.98 1.09 -12.24
C GLU A 118 22.67 0.74 -12.98
N PRO A 119 21.66 0.20 -12.29
CA PRO A 119 20.40 -0.13 -12.93
C PRO A 119 19.71 1.11 -13.50
N GLU A 120 19.01 0.95 -14.62
CA GLU A 120 18.23 2.01 -15.25
C GLU A 120 17.20 2.60 -14.27
N LEU A 121 17.13 3.93 -14.20
CA LEU A 121 16.23 4.69 -13.34
C LEU A 121 14.92 5.04 -14.07
N THR A 122 13.88 5.33 -13.31
CA THR A 122 12.65 5.94 -13.82
C THR A 122 12.83 7.44 -14.05
N ASP A 123 11.92 8.05 -14.82
CA ASP A 123 11.93 9.48 -15.09
C ASP A 123 11.96 10.33 -13.81
N GLY A 124 12.73 11.42 -13.82
CA GLY A 124 12.84 12.36 -12.70
C GLY A 124 13.71 11.89 -11.53
N VAL A 125 14.42 10.76 -11.67
CA VAL A 125 15.33 10.20 -10.67
C VAL A 125 16.76 10.24 -11.19
N ARG A 126 17.72 10.48 -10.29
CA ARG A 126 19.16 10.43 -10.59
C ARG A 126 19.91 9.69 -9.50
N TYR A 127 21.12 9.23 -9.79
CA TYR A 127 22.01 8.74 -8.74
C TYR A 127 22.65 9.91 -7.98
N ALA A 128 22.86 9.71 -6.68
CA ALA A 128 23.65 10.58 -5.81
C ALA A 128 24.47 9.72 -4.83
N GLU A 129 25.61 10.22 -4.38
CA GLU A 129 26.43 9.51 -3.37
C GLU A 129 25.68 9.38 -2.05
N HIS A 130 25.66 8.16 -1.51
CA HIS A 130 25.06 7.86 -0.21
C HIS A 130 25.88 6.76 0.46
N PRO A 131 26.61 7.04 1.56
CA PRO A 131 27.38 6.01 2.25
C PRO A 131 26.45 4.94 2.83
N LEU A 132 26.96 3.71 3.00
CA LEU A 132 26.25 2.68 3.74
C LEU A 132 26.10 3.09 5.21
N THR A 133 24.87 3.18 5.69
CA THR A 133 24.55 3.37 7.11
C THR A 133 23.72 2.18 7.62
N PRO A 134 24.10 1.58 8.77
CA PRO A 134 23.35 0.46 9.33
C PRO A 134 22.00 0.91 9.91
N PRO A 135 21.00 0.03 9.96
CA PRO A 135 19.72 0.30 10.59
C PRO A 135 19.83 0.36 12.12
N ALA A 136 19.02 1.19 12.75
CA ALA A 136 18.87 1.24 14.20
C ALA A 136 18.08 0.05 14.75
N ALA A 137 17.15 -0.50 13.96
CA ALA A 137 16.35 -1.66 14.32
C ALA A 137 15.94 -2.46 13.07
N VAL A 138 15.75 -3.77 13.27
CA VAL A 138 15.23 -4.71 12.26
C VAL A 138 13.91 -5.28 12.78
N GLY A 139 12.89 -5.31 11.93
CA GLY A 139 11.55 -5.85 12.25
C GLY A 139 10.53 -5.48 11.19
N ALA A 140 9.25 -5.66 11.48
CA ALA A 140 8.11 -5.32 10.62
C ALA A 140 8.23 -4.01 9.81
N GLY A 141 8.67 -2.93 10.46
CA GLY A 141 8.78 -1.60 9.87
C GLY A 141 10.13 -1.29 9.21
N PHE A 142 10.99 -2.30 9.03
CA PHE A 142 12.37 -2.15 8.55
C PHE A 142 12.49 -1.44 7.19
N ALA A 143 11.54 -1.71 6.29
CA ALA A 143 11.52 -1.17 4.94
C ALA A 143 10.23 -0.38 4.67
N ARG A 144 10.35 0.65 3.85
CA ARG A 144 9.23 1.43 3.30
C ARG A 144 9.40 1.60 1.81
N GLN A 145 8.33 1.38 1.08
CA GLN A 145 8.26 1.56 -0.36
C GLN A 145 8.31 3.05 -0.72
N GLY A 146 9.06 3.37 -1.77
CA GLY A 146 9.13 4.71 -2.36
C GLY A 146 8.18 4.89 -3.55
N SER A 147 8.67 5.53 -4.61
CA SER A 147 7.87 6.00 -5.75
C SER A 147 7.65 4.98 -6.89
N ILE A 148 8.06 3.72 -6.72
CA ILE A 148 7.89 2.66 -7.74
C ILE A 148 6.98 1.54 -7.22
N SER A 149 6.42 0.72 -8.13
CA SER A 149 5.44 -0.33 -7.79
C SER A 149 6.09 -1.66 -7.39
N ASP A 150 7.10 -1.61 -6.53
CA ASP A 150 7.89 -2.77 -6.09
C ASP A 150 7.41 -3.38 -4.77
N CYS A 151 6.15 -3.13 -4.40
CA CYS A 151 5.51 -3.59 -3.16
C CYS A 151 5.78 -5.07 -2.79
N HIS A 152 5.92 -5.94 -3.80
CA HIS A 152 6.24 -7.36 -3.63
C HIS A 152 7.61 -7.59 -2.96
N LEU A 153 8.63 -6.81 -3.33
CA LEU A 153 9.96 -6.87 -2.72
C LEU A 153 9.95 -6.26 -1.33
N VAL A 154 9.38 -5.06 -1.18
CA VAL A 154 9.37 -4.36 0.12
C VAL A 154 8.55 -5.13 1.15
N ALA A 155 7.41 -5.72 0.76
CA ALA A 155 6.64 -6.58 1.66
C ALA A 155 7.43 -7.86 2.03
N ALA A 156 8.18 -8.45 1.10
CA ALA A 156 9.05 -9.59 1.41
C ALA A 156 10.16 -9.20 2.40
N LEU A 157 10.80 -8.03 2.21
CA LEU A 157 11.78 -7.49 3.17
C LEU A 157 11.18 -7.29 4.56
N CYS A 158 9.99 -6.69 4.65
CA CYS A 158 9.27 -6.54 5.91
C CYS A 158 8.96 -7.90 6.57
N ALA A 159 8.50 -8.88 5.80
CA ALA A 159 8.17 -10.21 6.31
C ALA A 159 9.41 -10.96 6.83
N VAL A 160 10.51 -10.94 6.07
CA VAL A 160 11.78 -11.57 6.48
C VAL A 160 12.37 -10.85 7.69
N ALA A 161 12.39 -9.51 7.70
CA ALA A 161 12.89 -8.73 8.83
C ALA A 161 12.11 -8.99 10.12
N ASP A 162 10.81 -9.24 10.03
CA ASP A 162 9.94 -9.52 11.18
C ASP A 162 10.11 -10.95 11.70
N ARG A 163 10.18 -11.94 10.81
CA ARG A 163 10.06 -13.36 11.16
C ARG A 163 11.35 -14.15 11.14
N ALA A 164 12.30 -13.76 10.29
CA ALA A 164 13.58 -14.43 10.12
C ALA A 164 14.69 -13.42 9.80
N PRO A 165 14.97 -12.45 10.69
CA PRO A 165 15.92 -11.37 10.40
C PRO A 165 17.34 -11.86 10.08
N TRP A 166 17.72 -13.07 10.53
CA TRP A 166 19.00 -13.70 10.19
C TRP A 166 19.10 -14.15 8.72
N LEU A 167 17.98 -14.20 7.98
CA LEU A 167 17.94 -14.48 6.54
C LEU A 167 18.00 -13.20 5.69
N LEU A 168 18.09 -12.01 6.30
CA LEU A 168 18.26 -10.79 5.53
C LEU A 168 19.62 -10.77 4.81
N PRO A 169 19.70 -10.13 3.63
CA PRO A 169 20.96 -9.93 2.94
C PRO A 169 22.00 -9.25 3.82
N ALA A 170 23.24 -9.76 3.81
CA ALA A 170 24.34 -9.10 4.48
C ALA A 170 24.84 -7.93 3.61
N VAL A 171 24.95 -6.75 4.19
CA VAL A 171 25.41 -5.54 3.48
C VAL A 171 26.62 -4.96 4.17
N SER A 172 27.70 -4.74 3.43
CA SER A 172 28.96 -4.21 3.95
C SER A 172 29.55 -3.14 3.04
N ALA A 173 30.34 -2.24 3.62
CA ALA A 173 31.13 -1.27 2.87
C ALA A 173 32.47 -1.89 2.49
N GLY A 174 32.89 -1.71 1.24
CA GLY A 174 34.25 -1.90 0.75
C GLY A 174 34.90 -0.57 0.36
N ASP A 175 36.12 -0.61 -0.14
CA ASP A 175 36.93 0.60 -0.40
C ASP A 175 36.22 1.64 -1.29
N ASP A 176 35.57 1.19 -2.36
CA ASP A 176 34.90 2.03 -3.37
C ASP A 176 33.48 1.54 -3.73
N ALA A 177 32.94 0.63 -2.93
CA ALA A 177 31.70 -0.08 -3.25
C ALA A 177 30.92 -0.49 -2.00
N VAL A 178 29.63 -0.74 -2.19
CA VAL A 178 28.78 -1.44 -1.22
C VAL A 178 28.59 -2.87 -1.71
N LEU A 179 28.86 -3.84 -0.84
CA LEU A 179 28.68 -5.25 -1.09
C LEU A 179 27.33 -5.69 -0.52
N VAL A 180 26.49 -6.30 -1.37
CA VAL A 180 25.23 -6.92 -0.96
C VAL A 180 25.35 -8.42 -1.23
N ASP A 181 25.32 -9.20 -0.16
CA ASP A 181 25.41 -10.65 -0.18
C ASP A 181 24.03 -11.26 0.03
N VAL A 182 23.61 -12.05 -0.96
CA VAL A 182 22.41 -12.89 -0.89
C VAL A 182 22.83 -14.34 -1.14
N PRO A 183 21.98 -15.33 -0.83
CA PRO A 183 22.34 -16.73 -1.04
C PRO A 183 22.76 -17.04 -2.48
N GLY A 184 24.01 -17.52 -2.61
CA GLY A 184 24.63 -17.87 -3.88
C GLY A 184 25.07 -16.69 -4.76
N ARG A 185 24.94 -15.43 -4.32
CA ARG A 185 25.33 -14.26 -5.13
C ARG A 185 25.88 -13.11 -4.29
N ARG A 186 26.85 -12.39 -4.86
CA ARG A 186 27.40 -11.15 -4.30
C ARG A 186 27.28 -10.04 -5.34
N TYR A 187 26.72 -8.91 -4.94
CA TYR A 187 26.63 -7.70 -5.77
C TYR A 187 27.62 -6.67 -5.24
N ARG A 188 28.51 -6.17 -6.11
CA ARG A 188 29.38 -5.02 -5.82
C ARG A 188 28.76 -3.79 -6.47
N LEU A 189 28.23 -2.88 -5.66
CA LEU A 189 27.48 -1.71 -6.11
C LEU A 189 28.27 -0.42 -5.89
N ARG A 190 28.10 0.57 -6.78
CA ARG A 190 28.57 1.94 -6.49
C ARG A 190 27.86 2.47 -5.24
N PRO A 191 28.54 3.26 -4.38
CA PRO A 191 27.98 3.86 -3.18
C PRO A 191 27.06 5.06 -3.51
N THR A 192 26.15 4.84 -4.44
CA THR A 192 25.19 5.80 -4.96
C THR A 192 23.79 5.22 -4.85
N LEU A 193 22.80 6.06 -4.55
CA LEU A 193 21.41 5.65 -4.47
C LEU A 193 20.51 6.53 -5.35
N PRO A 194 19.36 6.01 -5.80
CA PRO A 194 18.39 6.79 -6.56
C PRO A 194 17.76 7.85 -5.66
N VAL A 195 17.86 9.10 -6.09
CA VAL A 195 17.24 10.25 -5.43
C VAL A 195 16.35 11.02 -6.39
N ASP A 196 15.29 11.63 -5.85
CA ASP A 196 14.44 12.52 -6.62
C ASP A 196 15.24 13.75 -7.09
N ALA A 197 15.01 14.19 -8.32
CA ALA A 197 15.81 15.27 -8.93
C ALA A 197 15.62 16.63 -8.25
N GLY A 198 14.49 16.87 -7.58
CA GLY A 198 14.11 18.18 -7.04
C GLY A 198 14.60 18.45 -5.62
N GLY A 199 14.71 17.41 -4.79
CA GLY A 199 14.98 17.50 -3.35
C GLY A 199 16.08 16.56 -2.86
N GLY A 200 16.57 15.65 -3.71
CA GLY A 200 17.68 14.75 -3.35
C GLY A 200 17.31 13.73 -2.27
N ARG A 201 16.02 13.46 -2.03
CA ARG A 201 15.58 12.43 -1.11
C ARG A 201 15.61 11.09 -1.83
N LEU A 202 15.81 10.00 -1.08
CA LEU A 202 15.72 8.64 -1.63
C LEU A 202 14.39 8.47 -2.36
N ALA A 203 14.47 8.13 -3.65
CA ALA A 203 13.29 8.07 -4.51
C ALA A 203 12.49 6.79 -4.27
N TYR A 204 13.17 5.68 -3.99
CA TYR A 204 12.60 4.34 -3.93
C TYR A 204 12.57 3.79 -2.51
N ALA A 205 12.73 2.47 -2.31
CA ALA A 205 12.63 1.88 -0.99
C ALA A 205 13.67 2.49 -0.02
N HIS A 206 13.25 2.74 1.21
CA HIS A 206 14.08 3.34 2.25
C HIS A 206 13.70 2.82 3.63
N SER A 207 14.63 2.92 4.58
CA SER A 207 14.33 2.63 5.98
C SER A 207 13.74 3.87 6.68
N PRO A 208 12.79 3.72 7.62
CA PRO A 208 12.20 4.84 8.34
C PRO A 208 13.19 5.69 9.14
N ASP A 209 14.28 5.08 9.58
CA ASP A 209 15.34 5.69 10.38
C ASP A 209 16.41 6.41 9.52
N GLY A 210 16.25 6.41 8.20
CA GLY A 210 17.20 7.00 7.27
C GLY A 210 18.43 6.14 6.99
N SER A 211 18.49 4.91 7.51
CA SER A 211 19.55 3.97 7.13
C SER A 211 19.45 3.59 5.65
N THR A 212 20.59 3.24 5.06
CA THR A 212 20.67 2.98 3.62
C THR A 212 20.74 1.49 3.26
N LEU A 213 20.65 0.59 4.24
CA LEU A 213 20.67 -0.85 4.00
C LEU A 213 19.56 -1.28 3.03
N VAL A 214 18.30 -0.90 3.31
CA VAL A 214 17.15 -1.24 2.45
C VAL A 214 17.32 -0.74 1.00
N PRO A 215 17.68 0.54 0.76
CA PRO A 215 17.97 1.03 -0.59
C PRO A 215 19.05 0.23 -1.33
N TYR A 216 20.09 -0.23 -0.63
CA TYR A 216 21.13 -1.05 -1.26
C TYR A 216 20.66 -2.45 -1.62
N VAL A 217 19.82 -3.06 -0.79
CA VAL A 217 19.19 -4.35 -1.11
C VAL A 217 18.24 -4.22 -2.30
N GLU A 218 17.43 -3.15 -2.33
CA GLU A 218 16.58 -2.84 -3.49
C GLU A 218 17.41 -2.61 -4.76
N LYS A 219 18.52 -1.86 -4.68
CA LYS A 219 19.46 -1.66 -5.81
C LYS A 219 20.04 -2.98 -6.32
N ALA A 220 20.45 -3.88 -5.43
CA ALA A 220 20.92 -5.22 -5.82
C ALA A 220 19.82 -6.03 -6.52
N PHE A 221 18.58 -5.95 -6.03
CA PHE A 221 17.43 -6.60 -6.66
C PHE A 221 17.09 -5.97 -8.02
N ALA A 222 17.25 -4.66 -8.18
CA ALA A 222 17.12 -3.99 -9.48
C ALA A 222 18.19 -4.43 -10.47
N VAL A 223 19.45 -4.63 -10.05
CA VAL A 223 20.49 -5.25 -10.89
C VAL A 223 20.08 -6.65 -11.33
N TYR A 224 19.52 -7.45 -10.42
CA TYR A 224 19.01 -8.79 -10.73
C TYR A 224 17.82 -8.77 -11.72
N GLY A 225 16.85 -7.88 -11.50
CA GLY A 225 15.59 -7.81 -12.23
C GLY A 225 15.62 -7.00 -13.52
N GLY A 226 16.78 -6.46 -13.92
CA GLY A 226 16.93 -5.71 -15.17
C GLY A 226 16.57 -4.22 -15.09
N GLY A 227 16.73 -3.60 -13.93
CA GLY A 227 16.57 -2.16 -13.72
C GLY A 227 15.35 -1.77 -12.87
N TYR A 228 15.32 -0.53 -12.37
CA TYR A 228 14.18 -0.04 -11.59
C TYR A 228 12.93 0.12 -12.44
N THR A 229 13.06 0.42 -13.73
CA THR A 229 11.93 0.42 -14.68
C THR A 229 11.30 -0.97 -14.80
N ALA A 230 12.08 -2.04 -14.73
CA ALA A 230 11.56 -3.41 -14.71
C ALA A 230 10.89 -3.74 -13.39
N LEU A 231 11.56 -3.42 -12.28
CA LEU A 231 11.02 -3.63 -10.93
C LEU A 231 9.70 -2.88 -10.70
N GLY A 232 9.59 -1.65 -11.21
CA GLY A 232 8.40 -0.81 -11.12
C GLY A 232 7.19 -1.30 -11.91
N ARG A 233 7.33 -2.36 -12.73
CA ARG A 233 6.20 -3.05 -13.39
C ARG A 233 5.53 -4.10 -12.49
N GLY A 234 6.03 -4.28 -11.27
CA GLY A 234 5.58 -5.28 -10.31
C GLY A 234 6.30 -6.62 -10.47
N GLY A 235 6.00 -7.54 -9.56
CA GLY A 235 6.66 -8.85 -9.50
C GLY A 235 5.93 -9.81 -8.58
N LEU A 236 6.55 -10.94 -8.31
CA LEU A 236 6.00 -12.00 -7.45
C LEU A 236 6.72 -12.01 -6.10
N PRO A 237 6.01 -11.94 -4.96
CA PRO A 237 6.67 -12.02 -3.66
C PRO A 237 7.42 -13.33 -3.45
N VAL A 238 6.94 -14.46 -4.01
CA VAL A 238 7.66 -15.75 -3.95
C VAL A 238 9.07 -15.66 -4.55
N GLU A 239 9.27 -14.88 -5.62
CA GLU A 239 10.59 -14.67 -6.22
C GLU A 239 11.47 -13.80 -5.33
N ALA A 240 10.89 -12.75 -4.73
CA ALA A 240 11.60 -11.87 -3.81
C ALA A 240 12.01 -12.62 -2.53
N LEU A 241 11.11 -13.42 -1.94
CA LEU A 241 11.39 -14.26 -0.78
C LEU A 241 12.52 -15.25 -1.08
N TYR A 242 12.46 -15.96 -2.21
CA TYR A 242 13.51 -16.87 -2.63
C TYR A 242 14.85 -16.15 -2.84
N TRP A 243 14.85 -14.98 -3.50
CA TRP A 243 16.07 -14.22 -3.74
C TRP A 243 16.71 -13.70 -2.45
N LEU A 244 15.89 -13.23 -1.50
CA LEU A 244 16.37 -12.74 -0.20
C LEU A 244 16.95 -13.88 0.65
N THR A 245 16.22 -14.99 0.74
CA THR A 245 16.47 -16.03 1.76
C THR A 245 17.21 -17.25 1.23
N GLY A 246 17.23 -17.47 -0.09
CA GLY A 246 17.72 -18.69 -0.71
C GLY A 246 16.91 -19.94 -0.37
N ARG A 247 15.77 -19.79 0.33
CA ARG A 247 14.95 -20.89 0.82
C ARG A 247 13.81 -21.22 -0.14
N PRO A 248 13.37 -22.48 -0.21
CA PRO A 248 12.17 -22.86 -0.93
C PRO A 248 11.01 -21.93 -0.58
N SER A 249 10.38 -21.37 -1.61
CA SER A 249 9.28 -20.43 -1.48
C SER A 249 8.09 -20.93 -2.28
N TYR A 250 6.91 -20.80 -1.69
CA TYR A 250 5.68 -21.42 -2.17
C TYR A 250 4.56 -20.39 -2.28
N LEU A 251 3.49 -20.79 -2.97
CA LEU A 251 2.31 -19.98 -3.21
C LEU A 251 1.05 -20.78 -2.86
N LEU A 252 0.18 -20.17 -2.05
CA LEU A 252 -1.13 -20.68 -1.69
C LEU A 252 -2.16 -19.82 -2.39
N ARG A 253 -3.03 -20.42 -3.20
CA ARG A 253 -4.18 -19.71 -3.80
C ARG A 253 -5.29 -19.57 -2.77
N VAL A 254 -5.34 -18.42 -2.13
CA VAL A 254 -6.25 -18.10 -1.01
C VAL A 254 -7.72 -18.40 -1.31
N PRO A 255 -8.31 -18.03 -2.47
CA PRO A 255 -9.72 -18.32 -2.74
C PRO A 255 -10.07 -19.81 -2.81
N LYS A 256 -9.05 -20.67 -3.01
CA LYS A 256 -9.20 -22.13 -3.09
C LYS A 256 -8.82 -22.84 -1.79
N ALA A 257 -8.23 -22.13 -0.83
CA ALA A 257 -7.89 -22.64 0.48
C ALA A 257 -9.10 -22.48 1.42
N GLY A 258 -9.26 -23.39 2.40
CA GLY A 258 -10.17 -23.18 3.53
C GLY A 258 -9.55 -22.26 4.58
N ASP A 259 -10.37 -21.69 5.46
CA ASP A 259 -9.93 -20.78 6.53
C ASP A 259 -8.86 -21.42 7.42
N ASP A 260 -9.02 -22.70 7.75
CA ASP A 260 -8.07 -23.43 8.59
C ASP A 260 -6.68 -23.56 7.95
N ILE A 261 -6.61 -23.72 6.62
CA ILE A 261 -5.34 -23.78 5.89
C ILE A 261 -4.66 -22.41 5.90
N VAL A 262 -5.43 -21.35 5.66
CA VAL A 262 -4.91 -19.97 5.72
C VAL A 262 -4.42 -19.67 7.13
N ALA A 263 -5.20 -19.99 8.16
CA ALA A 263 -4.84 -19.76 9.53
C ALA A 263 -3.58 -20.54 9.94
N ALA A 264 -3.50 -21.82 9.62
CA ALA A 264 -2.32 -22.66 9.91
C ALA A 264 -1.05 -22.10 9.25
N LEU A 265 -1.15 -21.62 8.00
CA LEU A 265 -0.02 -20.98 7.32
C LEU A 265 0.41 -19.67 8.02
N VAL A 266 -0.54 -18.86 8.48
CA VAL A 266 -0.24 -17.61 9.18
C VAL A 266 0.32 -17.87 10.58
N GLU A 267 -0.16 -18.92 11.25
CA GLU A 267 0.27 -19.36 12.59
C GLU A 267 1.64 -20.04 12.57
N SER A 268 2.10 -20.61 11.45
CA SER A 268 3.43 -21.22 11.32
C SER A 268 4.58 -20.24 11.59
N GLY A 269 4.30 -18.94 11.50
CA GLY A 269 5.28 -17.89 11.76
C GLY A 269 6.32 -17.71 10.67
N GLN A 270 6.24 -18.47 9.58
CA GLN A 270 7.12 -18.32 8.43
C GLN A 270 6.95 -16.94 7.77
N PRO A 271 8.02 -16.35 7.20
CA PRO A 271 7.91 -15.12 6.43
C PRO A 271 6.92 -15.30 5.27
N ALA A 272 5.86 -14.50 5.30
CA ALA A 272 4.76 -14.60 4.34
C ALA A 272 4.30 -13.22 3.84
N VAL A 273 3.89 -13.18 2.58
CA VAL A 273 3.39 -11.99 1.88
C VAL A 273 2.04 -12.31 1.24
N ALA A 274 1.02 -11.53 1.57
CA ALA A 274 -0.32 -11.66 1.02
C ALA A 274 -0.54 -10.65 -0.13
N CYS A 275 -1.12 -11.10 -1.24
CA CYS A 275 -1.44 -10.22 -2.38
C CYS A 275 -2.95 -10.01 -2.54
N SER A 276 -3.41 -8.77 -2.41
CA SER A 276 -4.80 -8.41 -2.74
C SER A 276 -5.05 -8.48 -4.24
N ARG A 277 -6.31 -8.74 -4.64
CA ARG A 277 -6.74 -8.55 -6.03
C ARG A 277 -6.98 -7.07 -6.32
N PRO A 278 -6.95 -6.63 -7.60
CA PRO A 278 -7.54 -5.35 -7.96
C PRO A 278 -9.06 -5.39 -7.77
N PHE A 279 -9.66 -4.26 -7.41
CA PHE A 279 -11.11 -4.15 -7.12
C PHE A 279 -11.87 -3.33 -8.17
N ASP A 280 -11.27 -3.12 -9.34
CA ASP A 280 -11.73 -2.19 -10.38
C ASP A 280 -13.21 -2.37 -10.77
N ASP A 281 -13.66 -3.62 -10.84
CA ASP A 281 -15.01 -4.01 -11.26
C ASP A 281 -15.86 -4.61 -10.11
N ASP A 282 -15.36 -4.60 -8.87
CA ASP A 282 -16.05 -5.16 -7.71
C ASP A 282 -16.25 -4.10 -6.62
N ARG A 283 -17.41 -3.45 -6.67
CA ARG A 283 -17.78 -2.41 -5.69
C ARG A 283 -17.84 -2.95 -4.26
N SER A 284 -18.27 -4.20 -4.07
CA SER A 284 -18.38 -4.79 -2.74
C SER A 284 -17.00 -5.06 -2.14
N GLY A 285 -16.09 -5.64 -2.93
CA GLY A 285 -14.70 -5.84 -2.56
C GLY A 285 -13.96 -4.53 -2.33
N ALA A 286 -14.20 -3.51 -3.15
CA ALA A 286 -13.63 -2.18 -2.93
C ALA A 286 -14.10 -1.56 -1.60
N ALA A 287 -15.40 -1.66 -1.28
CA ALA A 287 -15.93 -1.17 -0.01
C ALA A 287 -15.35 -1.93 1.19
N ALA A 288 -15.23 -3.26 1.09
CA ALA A 288 -14.60 -4.08 2.10
C ALA A 288 -13.10 -3.72 2.26
N ALA A 289 -12.36 -3.58 1.16
CA ALA A 289 -10.96 -3.17 1.18
C ALA A 289 -10.78 -1.83 1.92
N LEU A 290 -11.60 -0.83 1.61
CA LEU A 290 -11.58 0.47 2.31
C LEU A 290 -11.92 0.33 3.81
N ARG A 291 -12.92 -0.49 4.17
CA ARG A 291 -13.30 -0.76 5.57
C ARG A 291 -12.12 -1.30 6.39
N TYR A 292 -11.28 -2.12 5.77
CA TYR A 292 -10.07 -2.71 6.38
C TYR A 292 -8.79 -1.95 6.07
N ARG A 293 -8.86 -0.76 5.46
CA ARG A 293 -7.71 0.10 5.10
C ARG A 293 -6.71 -0.57 4.14
N LEU A 294 -7.19 -1.46 3.30
CA LEU A 294 -6.43 -2.03 2.20
C LEU A 294 -6.37 -1.04 1.03
N ALA A 295 -5.26 -1.05 0.30
CA ALA A 295 -5.12 -0.38 -0.98
C ALA A 295 -6.20 -0.89 -1.95
N PRO A 296 -6.89 0.00 -2.69
CA PRO A 296 -7.94 -0.38 -3.64
C PRO A 296 -7.37 -0.96 -4.96
N VAL A 297 -6.08 -1.28 -4.99
CA VAL A 297 -5.36 -1.84 -6.13
C VAL A 297 -4.73 -3.18 -5.73
N ALA A 298 -4.27 -3.95 -6.71
CA ALA A 298 -3.44 -5.12 -6.43
C ALA A 298 -2.18 -4.68 -5.66
N HIS A 299 -2.01 -5.17 -4.44
CA HIS A 299 -0.94 -4.74 -3.54
C HIS A 299 -0.46 -5.90 -2.67
N ALA A 300 0.82 -5.88 -2.33
CA ALA A 300 1.44 -6.88 -1.46
C ALA A 300 1.52 -6.36 -0.02
N TYR A 301 1.28 -7.23 0.96
CA TYR A 301 1.34 -6.95 2.39
C TYR A 301 2.17 -8.00 3.09
N ALA A 302 3.05 -7.60 3.99
CA ALA A 302 3.69 -8.57 4.89
C ALA A 302 2.65 -9.11 5.87
N VAL A 303 2.67 -10.42 6.10
CA VAL A 303 1.77 -11.09 7.05
C VAL A 303 2.46 -11.14 8.42
N HIS A 304 1.79 -10.61 9.44
CA HIS A 304 2.31 -10.56 10.81
C HIS A 304 1.79 -11.66 11.72
N GLY A 305 0.69 -12.31 11.39
CA GLY A 305 0.10 -13.32 12.26
C GLY A 305 -1.42 -13.20 12.34
N LEU A 306 -1.99 -13.79 13.39
CA LEU A 306 -3.39 -13.66 13.75
C LEU A 306 -3.53 -12.92 15.08
N ASP A 307 -4.63 -12.20 15.28
CA ASP A 307 -5.02 -11.69 16.60
C ASP A 307 -5.83 -12.73 17.41
N ALA A 308 -6.26 -12.34 18.62
CA ALA A 308 -7.01 -13.18 19.54
C ALA A 308 -8.36 -13.67 18.94
N GLU A 309 -8.92 -12.94 17.98
CA GLU A 309 -10.15 -13.33 17.27
C GLU A 309 -9.86 -14.03 15.94
N ARG A 310 -8.63 -14.52 15.73
CA ARG A 310 -8.16 -15.21 14.51
C ARG A 310 -8.30 -14.35 13.24
N ARG A 311 -8.14 -13.03 13.35
CA ARG A 311 -8.10 -12.11 12.20
C ARG A 311 -6.66 -11.90 11.74
N VAL A 312 -6.45 -11.87 10.43
CA VAL A 312 -5.13 -11.70 9.82
C VAL A 312 -4.59 -10.30 10.07
N LEU A 313 -3.40 -10.24 10.66
CA LEU A 313 -2.61 -9.04 10.87
C LEU A 313 -1.68 -8.83 9.68
N LEU A 314 -1.76 -7.64 9.08
CA LEU A 314 -1.04 -7.30 7.86
C LEU A 314 -0.25 -6.00 8.05
N HIS A 315 0.85 -5.87 7.30
CA HIS A 315 1.63 -4.66 7.21
C HIS A 315 1.72 -4.17 5.78
N ASN A 316 1.31 -2.91 5.61
CA ASN A 316 1.42 -2.23 4.33
C ASN A 316 2.86 -1.76 4.12
N PRO A 317 3.57 -2.24 3.06
CA PRO A 317 4.95 -1.86 2.78
C PRO A 317 5.14 -0.37 2.49
N TRP A 318 4.08 0.41 2.34
CA TRP A 318 4.17 1.89 2.33
C TRP A 318 4.60 2.47 3.68
N GLY A 319 4.64 1.68 4.76
CA GLY A 319 4.98 2.13 6.11
C GLY A 319 3.95 3.07 6.73
N ARG A 320 2.76 3.15 6.12
CA ARG A 320 1.63 3.98 6.53
C ARG A 320 0.33 3.29 6.13
N ARG A 321 -0.76 3.70 6.77
CA ARG A 321 -2.10 3.14 6.51
C ARG A 321 -2.11 1.61 6.65
N HIS A 322 -1.60 1.11 7.76
CA HIS A 322 -1.63 -0.33 8.06
C HIS A 322 -3.09 -0.83 8.07
N PRO A 323 -3.36 -2.01 7.49
CA PRO A 323 -4.68 -2.61 7.52
C PRO A 323 -5.19 -2.81 8.94
N ARG A 324 -6.51 -2.79 9.11
CA ARG A 324 -7.14 -3.33 10.32
C ARG A 324 -7.05 -4.86 10.29
N PRO A 325 -7.09 -5.55 11.43
CA PRO A 325 -7.18 -7.02 11.44
C PRO A 325 -8.34 -7.49 10.54
N VAL A 326 -8.04 -8.43 9.63
CA VAL A 326 -8.97 -8.89 8.59
C VAL A 326 -9.51 -10.27 8.94
N PRO A 327 -10.81 -10.46 9.14
CA PRO A 327 -11.42 -11.79 9.30
C PRO A 327 -11.04 -12.74 8.16
N LEU A 328 -10.87 -14.04 8.45
CA LEU A 328 -10.38 -15.01 7.45
C LEU A 328 -11.29 -15.15 6.23
N ASP A 329 -12.61 -15.10 6.42
CA ASP A 329 -13.61 -15.10 5.34
C ASP A 329 -13.42 -13.88 4.43
N VAL A 330 -13.32 -12.68 5.03
CA VAL A 330 -13.07 -11.44 4.29
C VAL A 330 -11.70 -11.48 3.60
N PHE A 331 -10.68 -11.99 4.28
CA PHE A 331 -9.35 -12.12 3.72
C PHE A 331 -9.39 -13.01 2.47
N ARG A 332 -10.13 -14.12 2.49
CA ARG A 332 -10.28 -15.01 1.34
C ARG A 332 -10.94 -14.35 0.15
N ASP A 333 -11.91 -13.48 0.39
CA ASP A 333 -12.62 -12.74 -0.65
C ASP A 333 -11.77 -11.62 -1.27
N LEU A 334 -10.83 -11.05 -0.52
CA LEU A 334 -10.03 -9.89 -0.94
C LEU A 334 -8.64 -10.26 -1.46
N PHE A 335 -8.10 -11.43 -1.09
CA PHE A 335 -6.74 -11.84 -1.42
C PHE A 335 -6.70 -12.97 -2.43
N THR A 336 -5.75 -12.87 -3.36
CA THR A 336 -5.55 -13.88 -4.42
C THR A 336 -4.63 -15.00 -3.97
N ARG A 337 -3.64 -14.67 -3.14
CA ARG A 337 -2.61 -15.60 -2.70
C ARG A 337 -1.88 -15.15 -1.43
N ILE A 338 -1.24 -16.12 -0.79
CA ILE A 338 -0.15 -15.93 0.15
C ILE A 338 1.08 -16.60 -0.47
N ASP A 339 2.17 -15.85 -0.59
CA ASP A 339 3.48 -16.36 -0.93
C ASP A 339 4.28 -16.47 0.37
N TRP A 340 4.96 -17.57 0.64
CA TRP A 340 5.76 -17.75 1.86
C TRP A 340 7.07 -18.47 1.58
N CYS A 341 8.04 -18.36 2.49
CA CYS A 341 9.27 -19.15 2.43
C CYS A 341 9.43 -20.01 3.67
N GLU A 342 9.98 -21.21 3.49
CA GLU A 342 10.38 -22.05 4.61
C GLU A 342 11.55 -21.40 5.35
N THR A 343 11.48 -21.44 6.67
CA THR A 343 12.63 -21.26 7.56
C THR A 343 13.08 -22.64 8.01
N ASP A 344 14.34 -22.80 8.38
CA ASP A 344 14.72 -24.03 9.08
C ASP A 344 13.82 -24.13 10.33
N ASP A 345 13.25 -25.31 10.57
CA ASP A 345 12.58 -25.58 11.83
C ASP A 345 13.64 -25.38 12.94
N ASP A 346 13.31 -24.62 13.98
CA ASP A 346 14.17 -24.50 15.16
C ASP A 346 14.27 -25.90 15.81
N ASP A 347 15.28 -26.68 15.41
CA ASP A 347 15.69 -27.94 16.06
C ASP A 347 16.15 -27.69 17.51
#